data_AF-A0A2E1PEB6-F1
#
_entry.id   AF-A0A2E1PEB6-F1
#
_cell.length_a   1.000
_cell.length_b   1.000
_cell.length_c   1.000
_cell.angle_alpha   90.00
_cell.angle_beta   90.00
_cell.angle_gamma   90.00
#
_symmetry.space_group_name_H-M   'P 1'
#
loop_
_entity.id
_entity.type
_entity.pdbx_description
1 polymer ?
#
loop_
_entity_poly.entity_id
_entity_poly.type
_entity_poly.pdbx_seq_one_letter_code
_entity_poly.pdbx_strand_id
1 'polypeptide(L)'
;MLSPEILREKFLDWQCQSRVQAFRVQGGKPNSSMSPMLLDKKGNELNKVIVVITESDPVNTTKMFEHTYKQTYDPATRFDKMKKFLSSDYFLDRHKFSDSLFATFPIDSTIQKKIIKDGTCYLDFLHLSTNYKLKCSPFKLDRDEDHWENIFWHNKNFNPGLGNDIDIIKFIPDWKKSELIRITD
;
A
#
# COMPACT_ATOMS: atom_id res chain seq x y z
N MET A 1 -11.47 -23.51 4.52
CA MET A 1 -10.66 -22.30 4.82
C MET A 1 -9.43 -22.35 3.91
N LEU A 2 -9.02 -21.24 3.29
CA LEU A 2 -7.80 -21.22 2.46
C LEU A 2 -6.57 -21.44 3.36
N SER A 3 -5.50 -22.06 2.84
CA SER A 3 -4.23 -22.05 3.57
C SER A 3 -3.67 -20.62 3.63
N PRO A 4 -2.82 -20.29 4.63
CA PRO A 4 -2.18 -18.99 4.71
C PRO A 4 -1.42 -18.60 3.44
N GLU A 5 -0.71 -19.56 2.82
CA GLU A 5 0.04 -19.32 1.59
C GLU A 5 -0.90 -18.99 0.42
N ILE A 6 -1.97 -19.76 0.25
CA ILE A 6 -2.95 -19.53 -0.83
C ILE A 6 -3.68 -18.19 -0.62
N LEU A 7 -4.00 -17.83 0.63
CA LEU A 7 -4.63 -16.55 0.95
C LEU A 7 -3.72 -15.38 0.56
N ARG A 8 -2.44 -15.43 0.96
CA ARG A 8 -1.45 -14.42 0.60
C ARG A 8 -1.32 -14.25 -0.91
N GLU A 9 -1.18 -15.36 -1.64
CA GLU A 9 -1.03 -15.31 -3.10
C GLU A 9 -2.25 -14.70 -3.79
N LYS A 10 -3.46 -15.12 -3.38
CA LYS A 10 -4.70 -14.54 -3.91
C LYS A 10 -4.86 -13.06 -3.57
N PHE A 11 -4.43 -12.64 -2.38
CA PHE A 11 -4.44 -11.23 -2.01
C PHE A 11 -3.49 -10.41 -2.87
N LEU A 12 -2.25 -10.88 -3.06
CA LEU A 12 -1.25 -10.19 -3.90
C LEU A 12 -1.67 -10.14 -5.36
N ASP A 13 -2.22 -11.22 -5.92
CA ASP A 13 -2.82 -11.24 -7.26
C ASP A 13 -3.88 -10.14 -7.40
N TRP A 14 -4.82 -10.13 -6.45
CA TRP A 14 -5.94 -9.21 -6.46
C TRP A 14 -5.47 -7.75 -6.33
N GLN A 15 -4.48 -7.48 -5.47
CA GLN A 15 -3.86 -6.17 -5.32
C GLN A 15 -3.10 -5.72 -6.57
N CYS A 16 -2.40 -6.63 -7.26
CA CYS A 16 -1.69 -6.33 -8.51
C CYS A 16 -2.68 -6.04 -9.64
N GLN A 17 -3.67 -6.91 -9.85
CA GLN A 17 -4.71 -6.75 -10.88
C GLN A 17 -5.48 -5.44 -10.70
N SER A 18 -5.86 -5.12 -9.46
CA SER A 18 -6.59 -3.89 -9.16
C SER A 18 -5.76 -2.63 -9.42
N ARG A 19 -4.43 -2.68 -9.22
CA ARG A 19 -3.50 -1.60 -9.57
C ARG A 19 -3.31 -1.46 -11.06
N VAL A 20 -3.13 -2.56 -11.79
CA VAL A 20 -3.11 -2.54 -13.26
C VAL A 20 -4.37 -1.87 -13.81
N GLN A 21 -5.55 -2.28 -13.32
CA GLN A 21 -6.82 -1.67 -13.72
C GLN A 21 -6.84 -0.17 -13.39
N ALA A 22 -6.47 0.22 -12.18
CA ALA A 22 -6.48 1.63 -11.80
C ALA A 22 -5.59 2.51 -12.71
N PHE A 23 -4.36 2.07 -13.00
CA PHE A 23 -3.43 2.82 -13.83
C PHE A 23 -3.80 2.82 -15.31
N ARG A 24 -4.35 1.72 -15.84
CA ARG A 24 -4.73 1.62 -17.25
C ARG A 24 -6.07 2.29 -17.57
N VAL A 25 -7.09 2.14 -16.73
CA VAL A 25 -8.47 2.53 -17.07
C VAL A 25 -9.10 3.55 -16.12
N GLN A 26 -8.56 3.76 -14.92
CA GLN A 26 -9.14 4.68 -13.91
C GLN A 26 -8.27 5.92 -13.66
N GLY A 27 -7.41 6.26 -14.63
CA GLY A 27 -6.58 7.46 -14.58
C GLY A 27 -5.49 7.44 -13.51
N GLY A 28 -5.15 6.28 -12.93
CA GLY A 28 -4.12 6.14 -11.90
C GLY A 28 -4.55 6.57 -10.50
N LYS A 29 -5.85 6.73 -10.25
CA LYS A 29 -6.36 7.07 -8.92
C LYS A 29 -6.53 5.81 -8.06
N PRO A 30 -6.18 5.83 -6.76
CA PRO A 30 -6.48 4.72 -5.86
C PRO A 30 -7.98 4.44 -5.79
N ASN A 31 -8.35 3.17 -5.89
CA ASN A 31 -9.73 2.71 -5.69
C ASN A 31 -9.87 1.99 -4.33
N SER A 32 -11.04 1.43 -4.02
CA SER A 32 -11.28 0.83 -2.70
C SER A 32 -10.46 -0.43 -2.43
N SER A 33 -9.89 -1.10 -3.45
CA SER A 33 -8.92 -2.19 -3.23
C SER A 33 -7.62 -1.71 -2.61
N MET A 34 -7.26 -0.44 -2.78
CA MET A 34 -6.03 0.16 -2.25
C MET A 34 -6.30 1.04 -1.05
N SER A 35 -7.57 1.12 -0.63
CA SER A 35 -8.00 2.06 0.39
C SER A 35 -8.80 1.36 1.50
N PRO A 36 -8.18 0.43 2.26
CA PRO A 36 -8.86 -0.29 3.32
C PRO A 36 -9.33 0.63 4.44
N MET A 37 -10.33 0.17 5.19
CA MET A 37 -10.63 0.70 6.51
C MET A 37 -9.60 0.14 7.50
N LEU A 38 -8.86 1.03 8.17
CA LEU A 38 -7.97 0.68 9.27
C LEU A 38 -8.82 0.53 10.54
N LEU A 39 -8.75 -0.65 11.16
CA LEU A 39 -9.41 -0.95 12.43
C LEU A 39 -8.38 -1.10 13.55
N ASP A 40 -8.77 -0.75 14.78
CA ASP A 40 -7.95 -1.02 15.96
C ASP A 40 -7.96 -2.51 16.36
N LYS A 41 -7.19 -2.88 17.39
CA LYS A 41 -7.11 -4.28 17.86
C LYS A 41 -8.45 -4.87 18.31
N LYS A 42 -9.46 -4.04 18.62
CA LYS A 42 -10.82 -4.45 19.01
C LYS A 42 -11.77 -4.51 17.81
N GLY A 43 -11.32 -4.09 16.62
CA GLY A 43 -12.13 -4.03 15.41
C GLY A 43 -12.92 -2.73 15.24
N ASN A 44 -12.64 -1.70 16.04
CA ASN A 44 -13.30 -0.40 15.86
C ASN A 44 -12.65 0.35 14.69
N GLU A 45 -13.47 1.01 13.87
CA GLU A 45 -12.99 1.84 12.77
C GLU A 45 -12.14 3.01 13.28
N LEU A 46 -10.99 3.22 12.66
CA LEU A 46 -10.11 4.37 12.91
C LEU A 46 -10.16 5.37 11.77
N ASN A 47 -9.81 4.93 10.56
CA ASN A 47 -9.85 5.75 9.35
C ASN A 47 -9.66 4.91 8.09
N LYS A 48 -10.11 5.42 6.95
CA LYS A 48 -9.70 4.91 5.65
C LYS A 48 -8.27 5.37 5.34
N VAL A 49 -7.41 4.44 4.94
CA VAL A 49 -6.01 4.72 4.59
C VAL A 49 -5.71 4.25 3.19
N ILE A 50 -4.80 4.92 2.46
CA ILE A 50 -4.33 4.44 1.16
C ILE A 50 -3.08 3.61 1.40
N VAL A 51 -3.08 2.37 0.90
CA VAL A 51 -1.96 1.44 1.02
C VAL A 51 -1.23 1.27 -0.30
N VAL A 52 0.09 1.22 -0.20
CA VAL A 52 1.03 0.95 -1.29
C VAL A 52 1.59 -0.47 -1.10
N ILE A 53 1.81 -1.17 -2.21
CA ILE A 53 2.63 -2.39 -2.27
C ILE A 53 3.88 -2.06 -3.08
N THR A 54 5.00 -2.69 -2.74
CA THR A 54 6.27 -2.45 -3.41
C THR A 54 7.08 -3.75 -3.49
N GLU A 55 8.08 -3.76 -4.35
CA GLU A 55 8.99 -4.90 -4.55
C GLU A 55 9.69 -5.26 -3.23
N SER A 56 10.02 -6.55 -3.08
CA SER A 56 10.77 -7.04 -1.93
C SER A 56 12.16 -6.38 -1.86
N ASP A 57 12.78 -6.18 -3.02
CA ASP A 57 13.98 -5.35 -3.23
C ASP A 57 13.60 -4.15 -4.10
N PRO A 58 13.34 -2.97 -3.52
CA PRO A 58 12.87 -1.81 -4.26
C PRO A 58 14.00 -0.90 -4.78
N VAL A 59 15.28 -1.21 -4.55
CA VAL A 59 16.41 -0.27 -4.73
C VAL A 59 16.43 0.38 -6.13
N ASN A 60 16.25 -0.41 -7.18
CA ASN A 60 16.27 0.10 -8.55
C ASN A 60 15.05 0.97 -8.86
N THR A 61 13.87 0.54 -8.39
CA THR A 61 12.62 1.28 -8.57
C THR A 61 12.63 2.59 -7.78
N THR A 62 13.23 2.62 -6.58
CA THR A 62 13.45 3.83 -5.78
C THR A 62 14.26 4.86 -6.56
N LYS A 63 15.41 4.47 -7.12
CA LYS A 63 16.25 5.36 -7.94
C LYS A 63 15.47 5.94 -9.12
N MET A 64 14.63 5.13 -9.76
CA MET A 64 13.79 5.59 -10.88
C MET A 64 12.72 6.60 -10.42
N PHE A 65 12.03 6.33 -9.31
CA PHE A 65 11.03 7.25 -8.75
C PHE A 65 11.66 8.57 -8.32
N GLU A 66 12.81 8.52 -7.66
CA GLU A 66 13.59 9.70 -7.27
C GLU A 66 14.00 10.52 -8.50
N HIS A 67 14.61 9.85 -9.49
CA HIS A 67 15.04 10.50 -10.71
C HIS A 67 13.87 11.17 -11.44
N THR A 68 12.73 10.48 -11.53
CA THR A 68 11.51 11.02 -12.16
C THR A 68 11.05 12.30 -11.46
N TYR A 69 11.05 12.32 -10.14
CA TYR A 69 10.69 13.49 -9.34
C TYR A 69 11.66 14.64 -9.56
N LYS A 70 12.98 14.39 -9.46
CA LYS A 70 14.02 15.43 -9.56
C LYS A 70 14.13 16.02 -10.97
N GLN A 71 13.91 15.23 -12.02
CA GLN A 71 14.02 15.68 -13.41
C GLN A 71 12.74 16.34 -13.95
N THR A 72 11.59 16.11 -13.33
CA THR A 72 10.30 16.57 -13.85
C THR A 72 9.64 17.54 -12.88
N TYR A 73 9.84 18.84 -13.13
CA TYR A 73 9.32 19.91 -12.28
C TYR A 73 7.78 19.95 -12.27
N ASP A 74 7.16 19.89 -13.45
CA ASP A 74 5.70 19.96 -13.60
C ASP A 74 5.01 18.71 -13.00
N PRO A 75 4.11 18.89 -12.01
CA PRO A 75 3.39 17.79 -11.37
C PRO A 75 2.56 16.92 -12.32
N ALA A 76 1.91 17.52 -13.33
CA ALA A 76 1.06 16.76 -14.26
C ALA A 76 1.91 15.82 -15.13
N THR A 77 3.02 16.33 -15.67
CA THR A 77 3.98 15.55 -16.44
C THR A 77 4.59 14.43 -15.61
N ARG A 78 4.89 14.70 -14.32
CA ARG A 78 5.41 13.68 -13.39
C ARG A 78 4.39 12.57 -13.14
N PHE A 79 3.14 12.95 -12.89
CA PHE A 79 2.04 12.01 -12.74
C PHE A 79 1.89 11.11 -13.96
N ASP A 80 1.93 11.67 -15.18
CA ASP A 80 1.81 10.90 -16.42
C ASP A 80 2.97 9.93 -16.64
N LYS A 81 4.21 10.33 -16.33
CA LYS A 81 5.38 9.43 -16.38
C LYS A 81 5.23 8.25 -15.43
N MET A 82 4.84 8.51 -14.18
CA MET A 82 4.63 7.46 -13.19
C MET A 82 3.47 6.55 -13.57
N LYS A 83 2.34 7.12 -14.01
CA LYS A 83 1.20 6.34 -14.50
C LYS A 83 1.62 5.44 -15.66
N LYS A 84 2.40 5.93 -16.62
CA LYS A 84 2.91 5.13 -17.73
C LYS A 84 3.73 3.94 -17.23
N PHE A 85 4.69 4.19 -16.33
CA PHE A 85 5.50 3.13 -15.72
C PHE A 85 4.64 2.10 -14.98
N LEU A 86 3.78 2.54 -14.06
CA LEU A 86 2.95 1.65 -13.24
C LEU A 86 1.85 0.94 -14.03
N SER A 87 1.47 1.45 -15.20
CA SER A 87 0.54 0.79 -16.13
C SER A 87 1.18 -0.31 -16.98
N SER A 88 2.52 -0.39 -17.01
CA SER A 88 3.28 -1.34 -17.84
C SER A 88 3.31 -2.74 -17.21
N ASP A 89 4.49 -3.32 -17.05
CA ASP A 89 4.70 -4.68 -16.56
C ASP A 89 4.98 -4.73 -15.05
N TYR A 90 5.05 -3.57 -14.39
CA TYR A 90 5.43 -3.45 -12.98
C TYR A 90 4.62 -4.35 -12.04
N PHE A 91 3.31 -4.49 -12.28
CA PHE A 91 2.42 -5.33 -11.46
C PHE A 91 2.11 -6.70 -12.08
N LEU A 92 2.77 -7.11 -13.17
CA LEU A 92 2.48 -8.40 -13.80
C LEU A 92 3.09 -9.60 -13.06
N ASP A 93 4.22 -9.38 -12.37
CA ASP A 93 4.87 -10.42 -11.57
C ASP A 93 4.67 -10.19 -10.08
N ARG A 94 3.63 -10.81 -9.52
CA ARG A 94 3.30 -10.75 -8.10
C ARG A 94 4.44 -11.22 -7.18
N HIS A 95 5.31 -12.12 -7.65
CA HIS A 95 6.32 -12.77 -6.82
C HIS A 95 7.49 -11.82 -6.49
N LYS A 96 7.59 -10.69 -7.19
CA LYS A 96 8.53 -9.62 -6.85
C LYS A 96 8.09 -8.80 -5.65
N PHE A 97 6.82 -8.79 -5.31
CA PHE A 97 6.28 -7.90 -4.28
C PHE A 97 6.48 -8.45 -2.87
N SER A 98 6.75 -7.53 -1.94
CA SER A 98 6.65 -7.80 -0.51
C SER A 98 5.20 -8.16 -0.16
N ASP A 99 5.02 -9.05 0.81
CA ASP A 99 3.69 -9.37 1.35
C ASP A 99 3.20 -8.34 2.37
N SER A 100 4.02 -7.34 2.68
CA SER A 100 3.67 -6.21 3.54
C SER A 100 2.98 -5.08 2.77
N LEU A 101 2.16 -4.32 3.48
CA LEU A 101 1.52 -3.12 2.96
C LEU A 101 2.09 -1.88 3.64
N PHE A 102 2.10 -0.75 2.95
CA PHE A 102 2.71 0.48 3.45
C PHE A 102 1.72 1.63 3.37
N ALA A 103 1.65 2.47 4.40
CA ALA A 103 0.89 3.71 4.35
C ALA A 103 1.68 4.87 4.98
N THR A 104 1.46 6.06 4.43
CA THR A 104 2.05 7.30 4.92
C THR A 104 1.10 8.00 5.90
N PHE A 105 1.64 8.46 7.02
CA PHE A 105 0.92 9.27 8.00
C PHE A 105 1.68 10.57 8.25
N PRO A 106 0.99 11.68 8.61
CA PRO A 106 1.64 12.82 9.22
C PRO A 106 2.41 12.39 10.46
N ILE A 107 3.56 13.03 10.71
CA ILE A 107 4.28 12.84 11.97
C ILE A 107 3.33 13.07 13.16
N ASP A 108 3.56 12.35 14.24
CA ASP A 108 2.78 12.44 15.48
C ASP A 108 1.28 12.09 15.39
N SER A 109 0.82 11.53 14.26
CA SER A 109 -0.56 11.07 14.09
C SER A 109 -1.04 10.24 15.29
N THR A 110 -2.19 10.61 15.85
CA THR A 110 -2.79 9.90 16.98
C THR A 110 -3.16 8.46 16.60
N ILE A 111 -3.59 8.27 15.36
CA ILE A 111 -3.93 6.96 14.79
C ILE A 111 -2.67 6.09 14.73
N GLN A 112 -1.55 6.60 14.19
CA GLN A 112 -0.32 5.80 14.10
C GLN A 112 0.19 5.40 15.49
N LYS A 113 0.19 6.36 16.43
CA LYS A 113 0.67 6.13 17.81
C LYS A 113 -0.17 5.05 18.49
N LYS A 114 -1.49 5.08 18.27
CA LYS A 114 -2.41 4.07 18.79
C LYS A 114 -2.12 2.69 18.23
N ILE A 115 -2.05 2.52 16.91
CA ILE A 115 -1.86 1.18 16.32
C ILE A 115 -0.48 0.60 16.65
N ILE A 116 0.57 1.43 16.69
CA ILE A 116 1.92 1.00 17.08
C ILE A 116 1.94 0.57 18.55
N LYS A 117 1.33 1.36 19.45
CA LYS A 117 1.21 0.98 20.87
C LYS A 117 0.38 -0.28 21.07
N ASP A 118 -0.68 -0.47 20.29
CA ASP A 118 -1.54 -1.65 20.35
C ASP A 118 -0.84 -2.91 19.78
N GLY A 119 0.20 -2.75 18.95
CA GLY A 119 0.98 -3.84 18.34
C GLY A 119 0.22 -4.69 17.33
N THR A 120 -1.04 -4.35 17.08
CA THR A 120 -1.95 -5.09 16.20
C THR A 120 -3.06 -4.17 15.72
N CYS A 121 -3.40 -4.28 14.44
CA CYS A 121 -4.54 -3.62 13.81
C CYS A 121 -5.15 -4.53 12.74
N TYR A 122 -6.25 -4.10 12.11
CA TYR A 122 -6.77 -4.78 10.94
C TYR A 122 -6.85 -3.83 9.75
N LEU A 123 -6.57 -4.35 8.56
CA LEU A 123 -6.89 -3.69 7.29
C LEU A 123 -8.08 -4.43 6.68
N ASP A 124 -9.23 -3.77 6.65
CA ASP A 124 -10.48 -4.29 6.11
C ASP A 124 -10.71 -3.72 4.71
N PHE A 125 -10.56 -4.57 3.71
CA PHE A 125 -10.66 -4.23 2.30
C PHE A 125 -12.02 -4.65 1.77
N LEU A 126 -12.76 -3.69 1.20
CA LEU A 126 -13.98 -3.99 0.46
C LEU A 126 -13.93 -3.36 -0.94
N HIS A 127 -13.94 -4.19 -1.96
CA HIS A 127 -13.97 -3.76 -3.36
C HIS A 127 -14.83 -4.68 -4.19
N LEU A 128 -15.92 -4.13 -4.73
CA LEU A 128 -16.92 -4.92 -5.46
C LEU A 128 -17.40 -6.08 -4.58
N SER A 129 -17.31 -7.31 -5.07
CA SER A 129 -17.69 -8.54 -4.36
C SER A 129 -16.55 -9.17 -3.55
N THR A 130 -15.37 -8.54 -3.48
CA THR A 130 -14.19 -9.07 -2.78
C THR A 130 -13.98 -8.36 -1.45
N ASN A 131 -13.91 -9.13 -0.37
CA ASN A 131 -13.62 -8.63 0.97
C ASN A 131 -12.43 -9.38 1.61
N TYR A 132 -11.34 -8.67 1.90
CA TYR A 132 -10.22 -9.20 2.67
C TYR A 132 -10.13 -8.49 4.02
N LYS A 133 -10.05 -9.27 5.09
CA LYS A 133 -9.74 -8.76 6.42
C LYS A 133 -8.37 -9.27 6.86
N LEU A 134 -7.39 -8.39 6.84
CA LEU A 134 -6.02 -8.72 7.23
C LEU A 134 -5.77 -8.29 8.67
N LYS A 135 -5.36 -9.24 9.52
CA LYS A 135 -4.79 -8.90 10.82
C LYS A 135 -3.33 -8.56 10.62
N CYS A 136 -2.89 -7.38 11.04
CA CYS A 136 -1.53 -6.92 10.80
C CYS A 136 -0.81 -6.52 12.09
N SER A 137 0.50 -6.71 12.10
CA SER A 137 1.43 -6.04 13.01
C SER A 137 1.95 -4.76 12.36
N PRO A 138 1.61 -3.58 12.88
CA PRO A 138 2.13 -2.32 12.36
C PRO A 138 3.53 -2.04 12.90
N PHE A 139 4.41 -1.55 12.04
CA PHE A 139 5.78 -1.16 12.35
C PHE A 139 6.09 0.18 11.68
N LYS A 140 6.70 1.12 12.41
CA LYS A 140 7.17 2.38 11.83
C LYS A 140 8.54 2.13 11.22
N LEU A 141 8.68 2.39 9.92
CA LEU A 141 9.97 2.26 9.23
C LEU A 141 10.92 3.39 9.63
N ASP A 142 12.20 3.04 9.76
CA ASP A 142 13.28 4.00 9.85
C ASP A 142 13.60 4.58 8.47
N ARG A 143 14.14 5.81 8.44
CA ARG A 143 14.31 6.57 7.19
C ARG A 143 15.39 6.01 6.24
N ASP A 144 16.30 5.21 6.78
CA ASP A 144 17.39 4.56 6.06
C ASP A 144 17.00 3.17 5.52
N GLU A 145 15.77 2.69 5.77
CA GLU A 145 15.26 1.47 5.17
C GLU A 145 14.88 1.66 3.68
N ASP A 146 15.25 0.72 2.82
CA ASP A 146 14.98 0.79 1.37
C ASP A 146 13.47 0.96 1.06
N HIS A 147 12.60 0.31 1.83
CA HIS A 147 11.15 0.46 1.70
C HIS A 147 10.66 1.85 2.10
N TRP A 148 11.30 2.50 3.09
CA TRP A 148 10.92 3.87 3.47
C TRP A 148 11.14 4.82 2.30
N GLU A 149 12.34 4.76 1.70
CA GLU A 149 12.71 5.64 0.60
C GLU A 149 11.85 5.40 -0.65
N ASN A 150 11.57 4.13 -0.97
CA ASN A 150 10.71 3.78 -2.09
C ASN A 150 9.31 4.39 -1.96
N ILE A 151 8.68 4.22 -0.79
CA ILE A 151 7.33 4.69 -0.53
C ILE A 151 7.28 6.22 -0.50
N PHE A 152 8.32 6.86 0.05
CA PHE A 152 8.46 8.31 0.02
C PHE A 152 8.49 8.85 -1.42
N TRP A 153 9.39 8.33 -2.25
CA TRP A 153 9.51 8.80 -3.65
C TRP A 153 8.28 8.45 -4.48
N HIS A 154 7.70 7.26 -4.30
CA HIS A 154 6.41 6.90 -4.91
C HIS A 154 5.36 7.97 -4.60
N ASN A 155 5.11 8.25 -3.32
CA ASN A 155 4.06 9.18 -2.92
C ASN A 155 4.37 10.64 -3.30
N LYS A 156 5.63 11.07 -3.28
CA LYS A 156 6.05 12.40 -3.76
C LYS A 156 5.77 12.63 -5.24
N ASN A 157 5.80 11.58 -6.07
CA ASN A 157 5.47 11.73 -7.47
C ASN A 157 3.96 11.96 -7.71
N PHE A 158 3.09 11.47 -6.82
CA PHE A 158 1.62 11.60 -6.93
C PHE A 158 1.04 12.75 -6.11
N ASN A 159 1.71 13.14 -5.02
CA ASN A 159 1.26 14.18 -4.12
C ASN A 159 2.31 15.30 -4.02
N PRO A 160 2.19 16.35 -4.85
CA PRO A 160 3.11 17.49 -4.82
C PRO A 160 3.14 18.23 -3.48
N GLY A 161 2.04 18.17 -2.73
CA GLY A 161 1.92 18.80 -1.40
C GLY A 161 2.42 17.91 -0.26
N LEU A 162 2.91 16.70 -0.53
CA LEU A 162 3.48 15.84 0.50
C LEU A 162 4.72 16.53 1.09
N GLY A 163 4.72 16.79 2.40
CA GLY A 163 5.87 17.32 3.11
C GLY A 163 6.95 16.26 3.37
N ASN A 164 7.95 16.61 4.19
CA ASN A 164 8.95 15.67 4.68
C ASN A 164 8.64 15.17 6.11
N ASP A 165 7.65 15.78 6.77
CA ASP A 165 7.21 15.47 8.13
C ASP A 165 6.16 14.36 8.12
N ILE A 166 6.61 13.22 7.61
CA ILE A 166 5.80 12.02 7.51
C ILE A 166 6.50 10.84 8.17
N ASP A 167 5.68 9.89 8.60
CA ASP A 167 6.07 8.55 8.98
C ASP A 167 5.47 7.55 7.99
N ILE A 168 6.20 6.46 7.75
CA ILE A 168 5.73 5.34 6.92
C ILE A 168 5.53 4.14 7.83
N ILE A 169 4.31 3.62 7.84
CA ILE A 169 3.95 2.43 8.60
C ILE A 169 3.88 1.24 7.65
N LYS A 170 4.69 0.22 7.97
CA LYS A 170 4.63 -1.12 7.39
C LYS A 170 3.63 -1.96 8.17
N PHE A 171 2.66 -2.51 7.48
CA PHE A 171 1.70 -3.47 7.99
C PHE A 171 2.12 -4.86 7.54
N ILE A 172 2.50 -5.71 8.50
CA ILE A 172 2.90 -7.09 8.26
C ILE A 172 1.69 -8.00 8.53
N PRO A 173 1.08 -8.62 7.51
CA PRO A 173 -0.09 -9.47 7.72
C PRO A 173 0.25 -10.78 8.45
N ASP A 174 -0.57 -11.14 9.44
CA ASP A 174 -0.64 -12.49 10.00
C ASP A 174 -1.60 -13.31 9.13
N TRP A 175 -1.08 -13.96 8.09
CA TRP A 175 -1.87 -14.74 7.13
C TRP A 175 -2.63 -15.91 7.77
N LYS A 176 -2.20 -16.40 8.95
CA LYS A 176 -2.94 -17.44 9.69
C LYS A 176 -4.18 -16.91 10.38
N LYS A 177 -4.24 -15.60 10.64
CA LYS A 177 -5.36 -14.90 11.31
C LYS A 177 -6.04 -13.88 10.40
N SER A 178 -5.79 -13.99 9.09
CA SER A 178 -6.41 -13.17 8.06
C SER A 178 -7.39 -14.01 7.25
N GLU A 179 -8.33 -13.36 6.57
CA GLU A 179 -9.40 -14.06 5.87
C GLU A 179 -9.86 -13.34 4.61
N LEU A 180 -10.31 -14.14 3.63
CA LEU A 180 -11.13 -13.70 2.51
C LEU A 180 -12.58 -13.97 2.90
N ILE A 181 -13.32 -12.90 3.21
CA ILE A 181 -14.71 -12.97 3.61
C ILE A 181 -15.54 -13.15 2.33
N ARG A 182 -16.24 -14.28 2.25
CA ARG A 182 -17.20 -14.50 1.16
C ARG A 182 -18.43 -13.66 1.45
N ILE A 183 -18.75 -12.74 0.55
CA ILE A 183 -20.05 -12.09 0.55
C ILE A 183 -21.02 -13.14 0.00
N THR A 184 -21.76 -13.79 0.87
CA THR A 184 -22.94 -14.58 0.48
C THR A 184 -24.07 -13.60 0.24
N ASP A 185 -24.65 -13.67 -0.96
CA ASP A 185 -25.91 -13.01 -1.30
C ASP A 185 -27.04 -13.39 -0.34
#